data_AF-G4YUS7-F1
#
_entry.id   AF-G4YUS7-F1
#
_cell.length_a   1.000
_cell.length_b   1.000
_cell.length_c   1.000
_cell.angle_alpha   90.00
_cell.angle_beta   90.00
_cell.angle_gamma   90.00
#
_symmetry.space_group_name_H-M   'P 1'
#
loop_
_entity.id
_entity.type
_entity.pdbx_description
1 polymer ?
#
loop_
_entity_poly.entity_id
_entity_poly.type
_entity_poly.pdbx_seq_one_letter_code
_entity_poly.pdbx_strand_id
1 'polypeptide(L)'
;MLEKFECGDVGHGLPRALDGTSDTEVASALDIARQLTRRDLQQTLLTLAVEKAVKLDDETLSSLRSLESLWAVVFSRSNEMTFQTLPNKFQQMSPRFLARAIKTFSNFPGDGRFPDDKKAVLVAILACRSEWLASQIRVLERPFSWKMPAAEFPDFPQVETFLRSSEATIITEGMFSSEDEPRVTKKLCSMWGPIYQMNASFKLEDMGRGWSGAVTIIKTREWYDQRQTELRYMQKELKDLRAAIAETLVSILHRRRLAS
;
A
#
# COMPACT_ATOMS: atom_id res chain seq x y z
N MET A 1 -8.06 -12.19 46.10
CA MET A 1 -6.75 -12.77 46.43
C MET A 1 -6.35 -13.56 45.19
N LEU A 2 -5.61 -12.93 44.27
CA LEU A 2 -5.18 -13.54 43.01
C LEU A 2 -3.83 -14.22 43.26
N GLU A 3 -3.81 -15.54 43.06
CA GLU A 3 -2.64 -16.39 43.25
C GLU A 3 -1.47 -15.94 42.35
N LYS A 4 -0.29 -15.83 42.96
CA LYS A 4 0.97 -15.67 42.26
C LYS A 4 1.26 -16.95 41.50
N PHE A 5 1.12 -16.93 40.18
CA PHE A 5 1.65 -18.00 39.34
C PHE A 5 3.18 -17.97 39.35
N GLU A 6 3.80 -19.07 39.79
CA GLU A 6 5.25 -19.26 39.69
C GLU A 6 5.64 -19.42 38.22
N CYS A 7 6.44 -18.48 37.75
CA CYS A 7 6.78 -18.20 36.35
C CYS A 7 7.76 -19.22 35.71
N GLY A 8 8.08 -20.32 36.39
CA GLY A 8 9.10 -21.30 35.96
C GLY A 8 8.71 -22.11 34.73
N ASP A 9 7.46 -22.61 34.68
CA ASP A 9 7.02 -23.50 33.60
C ASP A 9 6.39 -22.76 32.40
N VAL A 10 5.97 -21.52 32.61
CA VAL A 10 5.31 -20.70 31.58
C VAL A 10 6.32 -20.07 30.62
N GLY A 11 7.57 -19.86 31.05
CA GLY A 11 8.61 -19.17 30.28
C GLY A 11 9.09 -19.90 29.01
N HIS A 12 9.06 -21.23 29.00
CA HIS A 12 9.47 -22.04 27.84
C HIS A 12 8.30 -22.55 26.99
N GLY A 13 7.09 -22.64 27.54
CA GLY A 13 5.90 -23.10 26.84
C GLY A 13 5.24 -22.01 25.98
N LEU A 14 5.27 -20.75 26.42
CA LEU A 14 4.60 -19.63 25.73
C LEU A 14 5.10 -19.38 24.30
N PRO A 15 6.41 -19.35 24.02
CA PRO A 15 6.91 -19.22 22.65
C PRO A 15 6.49 -20.40 21.75
N ARG A 16 6.34 -21.60 22.32
CA ARG A 16 5.89 -22.80 21.59
C ARG A 16 4.38 -22.80 21.31
N ALA A 17 3.58 -22.16 22.16
CA ALA A 17 2.14 -22.02 21.96
C ALA A 17 1.78 -21.00 20.85
N LEU A 18 2.76 -20.20 20.41
CA LEU A 18 2.64 -19.25 19.31
C LEU A 18 3.50 -19.75 18.14
N ASP A 19 3.13 -20.83 17.44
CA ASP A 19 3.96 -21.41 16.37
C ASP A 19 3.70 -20.87 14.95
N GLY A 20 2.57 -20.20 14.73
CA GLY A 20 2.16 -19.74 13.40
C GLY A 20 2.80 -18.41 12.94
N THR A 21 2.19 -17.75 11.97
CA THR A 21 2.64 -16.44 11.46
C THR A 21 1.44 -15.56 11.16
N SER A 22 0.53 -15.42 12.13
CA SER A 22 -0.71 -14.63 11.97
C SER A 22 -0.64 -13.26 12.66
N ASP A 23 -1.45 -12.30 12.21
CA ASP A 23 -1.64 -10.98 12.87
C ASP A 23 -2.00 -11.15 14.36
N THR A 24 -2.84 -12.14 14.67
CA THR A 24 -3.26 -12.49 16.04
C THR A 24 -2.10 -12.93 16.93
N GLU A 25 -1.13 -13.66 16.39
CA GLU A 25 0.03 -14.11 17.17
C GLU A 25 1.03 -12.99 17.39
N VAL A 26 1.25 -12.13 16.40
CA VAL A 26 2.12 -10.94 16.58
C VAL A 26 1.53 -10.05 17.68
N ALA A 27 0.22 -9.79 17.64
CA ALA A 27 -0.48 -9.03 18.67
C ALA A 27 -0.38 -9.69 20.06
N SER A 28 -0.61 -11.02 20.13
CA SER A 28 -0.55 -11.75 21.40
C SER A 28 0.85 -11.72 22.01
N ALA A 29 1.90 -11.93 21.20
CA ALA A 29 3.29 -11.85 21.67
C ALA A 29 3.63 -10.44 22.19
N LEU A 30 3.17 -9.39 21.50
CA LEU A 30 3.36 -8.00 21.92
C LEU A 30 2.66 -7.69 23.24
N ASP A 31 1.39 -8.10 23.40
CA ASP A 31 0.60 -7.81 24.60
C ASP A 31 1.15 -8.52 25.83
N ILE A 32 1.64 -9.76 25.69
CA ILE A 32 2.32 -10.47 26.77
C ILE A 32 3.65 -9.77 27.10
N ALA A 33 4.47 -9.45 26.08
CA ALA A 33 5.76 -8.77 26.30
C ALA A 33 5.61 -7.43 27.05
N ARG A 34 4.52 -6.70 26.81
CA ARG A 34 4.23 -5.42 27.50
C ARG A 34 3.95 -5.57 28.99
N GLN A 35 3.35 -6.68 29.39
CA GLN A 35 2.95 -6.95 30.77
C GLN A 35 4.09 -7.55 31.61
N LEU A 36 5.12 -8.10 30.96
CA LEU A 36 6.26 -8.67 31.65
C LEU A 36 7.18 -7.61 32.25
N THR A 37 7.51 -7.80 33.53
CA THR A 37 8.51 -7.02 34.27
C THR A 37 9.92 -7.60 34.14
N ARG A 38 10.04 -8.90 33.87
CA ARG A 38 11.33 -9.57 33.62
C ARG A 38 11.87 -9.19 32.24
N ARG A 39 13.00 -8.47 32.23
CA ARG A 39 13.59 -7.90 31.02
C ARG A 39 14.04 -8.95 30.01
N ASP A 40 14.60 -10.06 30.48
CA ASP A 40 15.03 -11.19 29.67
C ASP A 40 13.85 -11.82 28.90
N LEU A 41 12.78 -12.16 29.60
CA LEU A 41 11.57 -12.73 29.00
C LEU A 41 10.86 -11.74 28.08
N GLN A 42 10.81 -10.47 28.47
CA GLN A 42 10.28 -9.40 27.61
C GLN A 42 11.07 -9.31 26.30
N GLN A 43 12.40 -9.28 26.33
CA GLN A 43 13.20 -9.24 25.10
C GLN A 43 12.95 -10.44 24.20
N THR A 44 12.88 -11.65 24.75
CA THR A 44 12.61 -12.87 23.98
C THR A 44 11.28 -12.78 23.24
N LEU A 45 10.21 -12.33 23.91
CA LEU A 45 8.90 -12.18 23.27
C LEU A 45 8.85 -11.04 22.23
N LEU A 46 9.60 -9.95 22.45
CA LEU A 46 9.71 -8.89 21.45
C LEU A 46 10.45 -9.36 20.20
N THR A 47 11.53 -10.11 20.37
CA THR A 47 12.23 -10.74 19.24
C THR A 47 11.30 -11.68 18.49
N LEU A 48 10.56 -12.53 19.20
CA LEU A 48 9.59 -13.44 18.59
C LEU A 48 8.49 -12.69 17.81
N ALA A 49 7.95 -11.60 18.37
CA ALA A 49 6.94 -10.79 17.71
C ALA A 49 7.48 -10.15 16.42
N VAL A 50 8.71 -9.63 16.45
CA VAL A 50 9.38 -9.06 15.27
C VAL A 50 9.66 -10.14 14.23
N GLU A 51 10.20 -11.30 14.63
CA GLU A 51 10.48 -12.43 13.73
C GLU A 51 9.23 -12.92 13.01
N LYS A 52 8.09 -12.98 13.72
CA LYS A 52 6.81 -13.31 13.11
C LYS A 52 6.34 -12.21 12.15
N ALA A 53 6.43 -10.95 12.56
CA ALA A 53 6.00 -9.83 11.73
C ALA A 53 6.79 -9.75 10.41
N VAL A 54 8.11 -9.98 10.42
CA VAL A 54 8.91 -9.91 9.18
C VAL A 54 8.71 -11.08 8.23
N LYS A 55 8.14 -12.19 8.70
CA LYS A 55 7.74 -13.34 7.86
C LYS A 55 6.43 -13.12 7.12
N LEU A 56 5.65 -12.11 7.51
CA LEU A 56 4.43 -11.75 6.80
C LEU A 56 4.77 -11.19 5.41
N ASP A 57 3.88 -11.42 4.45
CA ASP A 57 3.92 -10.72 3.18
C ASP A 57 3.68 -9.21 3.38
N ASP A 58 4.00 -8.44 2.35
CA ASP A 58 4.01 -6.99 2.49
C ASP A 58 2.60 -6.40 2.75
N GLU A 59 1.56 -6.98 2.14
CA GLU A 59 0.20 -6.52 2.30
C GLU A 59 -0.29 -6.82 3.73
N THR A 60 -0.06 -8.03 4.22
CA THR A 60 -0.42 -8.42 5.59
C THR A 60 0.35 -7.61 6.64
N LEU A 61 1.65 -7.40 6.46
CA LEU A 61 2.46 -6.60 7.38
C LEU A 61 2.00 -5.13 7.42
N SER A 62 1.69 -4.55 6.26
CA SER A 62 1.24 -3.16 6.17
C SER A 62 -0.16 -2.95 6.77
N SER A 63 -1.00 -3.98 6.76
CA SER A 63 -2.36 -3.94 7.27
C SER A 63 -2.51 -4.41 8.73
N LEU A 64 -1.40 -4.87 9.34
CA LEU A 64 -1.32 -5.38 10.71
C LEU A 64 -2.00 -4.43 11.72
N ARG A 65 -2.93 -4.97 12.53
CA ARG A 65 -3.68 -4.16 13.51
C ARG A 65 -2.77 -3.65 14.62
N SER A 66 -1.79 -4.46 15.00
CA SER A 66 -0.80 -4.15 16.01
C SER A 66 0.39 -3.34 15.50
N LEU A 67 0.36 -2.81 14.26
CA LEU A 67 1.51 -2.13 13.64
C LEU A 67 2.07 -0.96 14.47
N GLU A 68 1.21 -0.06 14.95
CA GLU A 68 1.61 1.06 15.81
C GLU A 68 2.21 0.57 17.13
N SER A 69 1.59 -0.46 17.69
CA SER A 69 2.03 -1.11 18.91
C SER A 69 3.39 -1.79 18.76
N LEU A 70 3.61 -2.46 17.64
CA LEU A 70 4.86 -3.12 17.28
C LEU A 70 5.99 -2.09 17.18
N TRP A 71 5.79 -1.05 16.38
CA TRP A 71 6.77 0.01 16.21
C TRP A 71 7.08 0.74 17.52
N ALA A 72 6.07 1.10 18.30
CA ALA A 72 6.26 1.78 19.58
C ALA A 72 7.17 0.97 20.52
N VAL A 73 6.99 -0.35 20.58
CA VAL A 73 7.75 -1.21 21.45
C VAL A 73 9.16 -1.47 20.91
N VAL A 74 9.31 -1.66 19.59
CA VAL A 74 10.62 -1.79 18.94
C VAL A 74 11.46 -0.52 19.17
N PHE A 75 10.87 0.66 18.96
CA PHE A 75 11.60 1.90 19.18
C PHE A 75 11.97 2.17 20.65
N SER A 76 11.14 1.76 21.61
CA SER A 76 11.36 2.11 23.02
C SER A 76 12.10 1.05 23.85
N ARG A 77 11.97 -0.23 23.50
CA ARG A 77 12.35 -1.34 24.40
C ARG A 77 13.19 -2.42 23.76
N SER A 78 13.34 -2.50 22.44
CA SER A 78 14.11 -3.60 21.84
C SER A 78 15.62 -3.42 21.99
N ASN A 79 16.33 -4.55 21.97
CA ASN A 79 17.77 -4.57 21.72
C ASN A 79 18.10 -4.15 20.27
N GLU A 80 19.39 -3.95 19.99
CA GLU A 80 19.87 -3.49 18.69
C GLU A 80 19.53 -4.44 17.53
N MET A 81 19.73 -5.75 17.70
CA MET A 81 19.43 -6.72 16.64
C MET A 81 17.95 -6.72 16.27
N THR A 82 17.06 -6.80 17.27
CA THR A 82 15.62 -6.74 17.08
C THR A 82 15.18 -5.40 16.50
N PHE A 83 15.88 -4.31 16.88
CA PHE A 83 15.64 -2.98 16.33
C PHE A 83 15.95 -2.91 14.84
N GLN A 84 17.01 -3.55 14.35
CA GLN A 84 17.39 -3.49 12.93
C GLN A 84 16.50 -4.37 12.04
N THR A 85 15.99 -5.50 12.55
CA THR A 85 15.23 -6.47 11.75
C THR A 85 13.94 -5.90 11.15
N LEU A 86 13.13 -5.21 11.97
CA LEU A 86 11.83 -4.69 11.50
C LEU A 86 11.98 -3.55 10.47
N PRO A 87 12.78 -2.49 10.70
CA PRO A 87 13.00 -1.45 9.71
C PRO A 87 13.61 -1.95 8.41
N ASN A 88 14.53 -2.90 8.46
CA ASN A 88 15.09 -3.49 7.24
C ASN A 88 14.00 -4.13 6.37
N LYS A 89 13.03 -4.83 6.98
CA LYS A 89 11.87 -5.36 6.26
C LYS A 89 11.03 -4.24 5.61
N PHE A 90 10.82 -3.12 6.30
CA PHE A 90 10.08 -1.98 5.73
C PHE A 90 10.85 -1.23 4.63
N GLN A 91 12.19 -1.20 4.68
CA GLN A 91 13.00 -0.63 3.60
C GLN A 91 13.00 -1.52 2.34
N GLN A 92 12.86 -2.84 2.51
CA GLN A 92 12.83 -3.80 1.40
C GLN A 92 11.42 -4.04 0.84
N MET A 93 10.38 -3.72 1.62
CA MET A 93 8.97 -3.83 1.23
C MET A 93 8.66 -2.92 0.05
N SER A 94 7.69 -3.34 -0.79
CA SER A 94 7.22 -2.49 -1.89
C SER A 94 6.73 -1.13 -1.35
N PRO A 95 7.26 0.01 -1.84
CA PRO A 95 6.91 1.32 -1.31
C PRO A 95 5.42 1.65 -1.38
N ARG A 96 4.65 0.97 -2.24
CA ARG A 96 3.19 1.08 -2.33
C ARG A 96 2.47 0.81 -1.00
N PHE A 97 3.03 -0.08 -0.17
CA PHE A 97 2.45 -0.51 1.10
C PHE A 97 2.92 0.31 2.31
N LEU A 98 3.84 1.26 2.12
CA LEU A 98 4.40 2.05 3.23
C LEU A 98 3.46 3.14 3.77
N ALA A 99 2.39 3.49 3.04
CA ALA A 99 1.51 4.61 3.41
C ALA A 99 0.97 4.50 4.85
N ARG A 100 0.55 3.30 5.26
CA ARG A 100 0.03 3.08 6.62
C ARG A 100 1.12 3.14 7.68
N ALA A 101 2.28 2.52 7.43
CA ALA A 101 3.41 2.58 8.34
C ALA A 101 3.91 4.03 8.55
N ILE A 102 3.91 4.83 7.49
CA ILE A 102 4.26 6.25 7.55
C ILE A 102 3.27 7.03 8.39
N LYS A 103 1.97 6.79 8.22
CA LYS A 103 0.94 7.42 9.07
C LYS A 103 1.13 7.06 10.54
N THR A 104 1.50 5.81 10.82
CA THR A 104 1.90 5.39 12.17
C THR A 104 3.13 6.16 12.66
N PHE A 105 4.11 6.44 11.80
CA PHE A 105 5.29 7.22 12.18
C PHE A 105 4.97 8.67 12.52
N SER A 106 3.98 9.27 11.87
CA SER A 106 3.52 10.63 12.20
C SER A 106 2.93 10.76 13.61
N ASN A 107 2.44 9.65 14.19
CA ASN A 107 1.94 9.64 15.57
C ASN A 107 3.08 9.56 16.61
N PHE A 108 4.30 9.24 16.19
CA PHE A 108 5.43 9.22 17.10
C PHE A 108 5.83 10.66 17.43
N PRO A 109 5.75 11.08 18.71
CA PRO A 109 5.98 12.47 19.06
C PRO A 109 7.42 12.86 18.71
N GLY A 110 7.55 13.97 17.96
CA GLY A 110 8.82 14.52 17.47
C GLY A 110 9.67 15.20 18.56
N ASP A 111 9.23 15.17 19.81
CA ASP A 111 9.75 15.87 20.99
C ASP A 111 11.06 15.27 21.56
N GLY A 112 11.75 14.44 20.78
CA GLY A 112 13.10 14.01 21.08
C GLY A 112 13.23 12.76 21.92
N ARG A 113 12.16 11.98 22.01
CA ARG A 113 12.11 10.69 22.72
C ARG A 113 12.97 9.59 22.09
N PHE A 114 13.26 9.67 20.78
CA PHE A 114 14.06 8.67 20.09
C PHE A 114 15.51 9.09 19.90
N PRO A 115 16.46 8.16 20.09
CA PRO A 115 17.85 8.31 19.68
C PRO A 115 17.99 8.66 18.18
N ASP A 116 19.07 9.36 17.83
CA ASP A 116 19.28 9.87 16.47
C ASP A 116 19.43 8.76 15.42
N ASP A 117 20.01 7.61 15.78
CA ASP A 117 20.08 6.40 14.96
C ASP A 117 18.68 5.90 14.58
N LYS A 118 17.75 5.87 15.54
CA LYS A 118 16.37 5.44 15.28
C LYS A 118 15.60 6.41 14.40
N LYS A 119 15.86 7.71 14.55
CA LYS A 119 15.31 8.74 13.66
C LYS A 119 15.87 8.62 12.24
N ALA A 120 17.16 8.31 12.09
CA ALA A 120 17.78 8.11 10.79
C ALA A 120 17.13 6.93 10.03
N VAL A 121 16.77 5.87 10.76
CA VAL A 121 16.02 4.74 10.20
C VAL A 121 14.63 5.15 9.69
N LEU A 122 13.89 5.96 10.43
CA LEU A 122 12.61 6.51 9.97
C LEU A 122 12.78 7.36 8.71
N VAL A 123 13.81 8.23 8.69
CA VAL A 123 14.14 9.05 7.51
C VAL A 123 14.39 8.17 6.28
N ALA A 124 15.11 7.06 6.42
CA ALA A 124 15.35 6.13 5.32
C ALA A 124 14.04 5.54 4.75
N ILE A 125 13.11 5.12 5.60
CA ILE A 125 11.81 4.58 5.14
C ILE A 125 10.98 5.66 4.44
N LEU A 126 10.94 6.87 4.99
CA LEU A 126 10.25 8.02 4.38
C LEU A 126 10.87 8.38 3.02
N ALA A 127 12.20 8.29 2.89
CA ALA A 127 12.91 8.54 1.63
C ALA A 127 12.52 7.51 0.55
N CYS A 128 12.49 6.21 0.88
CA CYS A 128 12.05 5.16 -0.05
C CYS A 128 10.64 5.43 -0.62
N ARG A 129 9.68 5.82 0.24
CA ARG A 129 8.33 6.20 -0.22
C ARG A 129 8.35 7.45 -1.09
N SER A 130 9.14 8.46 -0.70
CA SER A 130 9.24 9.72 -1.44
C SER A 130 9.78 9.53 -2.86
N GLU A 131 10.80 8.70 -3.04
CA GLU A 131 11.35 8.36 -4.35
C GLU A 131 10.33 7.62 -5.21
N TRP A 132 9.63 6.64 -4.64
CA TRP A 132 8.57 5.93 -5.34
C TRP A 132 7.43 6.88 -5.76
N LEU A 133 6.95 7.74 -4.87
CA LEU A 133 5.92 8.74 -5.21
C LEU A 133 6.37 9.66 -6.33
N ALA A 134 7.61 10.15 -6.30
CA ALA A 134 8.15 10.98 -7.36
C ALA A 134 8.18 10.25 -8.72
N SER A 135 8.45 8.93 -8.72
CA SER A 135 8.38 8.11 -9.93
C SER A 135 6.96 7.98 -10.48
N GLN A 136 5.97 7.77 -9.60
CA GLN A 136 4.56 7.63 -9.99
C GLN A 136 3.99 8.96 -10.51
N ILE A 137 4.30 10.06 -9.80
CA ILE A 137 3.92 11.42 -10.20
C ILE A 137 4.42 11.75 -11.60
N ARG A 138 5.70 11.46 -11.91
CA ARG A 138 6.25 11.69 -13.27
C ARG A 138 5.48 10.95 -14.37
N VAL A 139 4.93 9.78 -14.08
CA VAL A 139 4.12 9.02 -15.04
C VAL A 139 2.75 9.67 -15.21
N LEU A 140 2.15 10.15 -14.11
CA LEU A 140 0.80 10.69 -14.07
C LEU A 140 0.68 12.17 -14.45
N GLU A 141 1.76 12.96 -14.37
CA GLU A 141 1.81 14.37 -14.78
C GLU A 141 1.67 14.59 -16.30
N ARG A 142 1.56 13.51 -17.08
CA ARG A 142 1.36 13.61 -18.52
C ARG A 142 0.02 14.29 -18.85
N PRO A 143 -0.01 15.17 -19.87
CA PRO A 143 -1.25 15.74 -20.36
C PRO A 143 -2.25 14.65 -20.78
N PHE A 144 -3.54 14.99 -20.76
CA PHE A 144 -4.59 14.09 -21.22
C PHE A 144 -4.31 13.61 -22.65
N SER A 145 -4.57 12.32 -22.86
CA SER A 145 -4.49 11.65 -24.16
C SER A 145 -5.64 10.67 -24.27
N TRP A 146 -6.21 10.57 -25.48
CA TRP A 146 -7.17 9.52 -25.82
C TRP A 146 -6.52 8.14 -25.96
N LYS A 147 -5.17 8.05 -25.96
CA LYS A 147 -4.47 6.77 -25.97
C LYS A 147 -4.58 6.10 -24.60
N MET A 148 -4.96 4.82 -24.60
CA MET A 148 -4.92 3.93 -23.44
C MET A 148 -3.93 2.79 -23.73
N PRO A 149 -2.60 3.02 -23.63
CA PRO A 149 -1.60 2.06 -24.11
C PRO A 149 -1.62 0.71 -23.38
N ALA A 150 -2.09 0.70 -22.14
CA ALA A 150 -2.22 -0.48 -21.29
C ALA A 150 -3.62 -1.12 -21.34
N ALA A 151 -4.50 -0.69 -22.26
CA ALA A 151 -5.78 -1.34 -22.46
C ALA A 151 -5.56 -2.79 -22.95
N GLU A 152 -6.27 -3.73 -22.33
CA GLU A 152 -6.25 -5.15 -22.67
C GLU A 152 -7.68 -5.58 -23.03
N PHE A 153 -7.86 -6.12 -24.24
CA PHE A 153 -9.16 -6.53 -24.77
C PHE A 153 -8.99 -7.80 -25.64
N PRO A 154 -8.61 -8.94 -25.02
CA PRO A 154 -8.17 -10.12 -25.74
C PRO A 154 -9.24 -10.71 -26.67
N ASP A 155 -10.52 -10.61 -26.28
CA ASP A 155 -11.63 -11.16 -27.06
C ASP A 155 -12.01 -10.31 -28.28
N PHE A 156 -11.59 -9.03 -28.32
CA PHE A 156 -11.91 -8.10 -29.41
C PHE A 156 -10.68 -7.27 -29.81
N PRO A 157 -9.77 -7.83 -30.63
CA PRO A 157 -8.52 -7.16 -31.01
C PRO A 157 -8.70 -5.80 -31.69
N GLN A 158 -9.82 -5.60 -32.41
CA GLN A 158 -10.16 -4.31 -33.02
C GLN A 158 -10.49 -3.24 -31.96
N VAL A 159 -11.19 -3.63 -30.89
CA VAL A 159 -11.48 -2.73 -29.75
C VAL A 159 -10.19 -2.44 -28.99
N GLU A 160 -9.33 -3.44 -28.75
CA GLU A 160 -8.03 -3.22 -28.11
C GLU A 160 -7.17 -2.23 -28.91
N THR A 161 -7.08 -2.43 -30.22
CA THR A 161 -6.32 -1.56 -31.14
C THR A 161 -6.86 -0.13 -31.10
N PHE A 162 -8.19 0.01 -31.14
CA PHE A 162 -8.85 1.30 -30.98
C PHE A 162 -8.57 1.93 -29.61
N LEU A 163 -8.64 1.17 -28.50
CA LEU A 163 -8.39 1.72 -27.17
C LEU A 163 -6.95 2.27 -27.03
N ARG A 164 -5.98 1.60 -27.64
CA ARG A 164 -4.57 2.02 -27.68
C ARG A 164 -4.30 3.19 -28.63
N SER A 165 -5.22 3.52 -29.54
CA SER A 165 -5.07 4.58 -30.53
C SER A 165 -5.41 5.99 -29.99
N SER A 166 -5.23 7.02 -30.80
CA SER A 166 -5.58 8.41 -30.45
C SER A 166 -7.05 8.75 -30.72
N GLU A 167 -7.81 7.88 -31.39
CA GLU A 167 -9.17 8.18 -31.78
C GLU A 167 -10.09 8.15 -30.55
N ALA A 168 -11.02 9.10 -30.44
CA ALA A 168 -11.95 9.19 -29.32
C ALA A 168 -13.15 8.24 -29.48
N THR A 169 -13.48 7.87 -30.72
CA THR A 169 -14.66 7.08 -31.06
C THR A 169 -14.37 6.11 -32.20
N ILE A 170 -14.95 4.91 -32.14
CA ILE A 170 -15.01 3.95 -33.24
C ILE A 170 -16.44 3.42 -33.38
N ILE A 171 -16.81 3.12 -34.62
CA ILE A 171 -18.05 2.40 -34.94
C ILE A 171 -17.63 0.99 -35.33
N THR A 172 -18.18 0.00 -34.65
CA THR A 172 -17.94 -1.41 -34.96
C THR A 172 -19.22 -2.02 -35.51
N GLU A 173 -19.19 -2.38 -36.79
CA GLU A 173 -20.29 -3.07 -37.48
C GLU A 173 -20.04 -4.58 -37.51
N GLY A 174 -21.10 -5.39 -37.37
CA GLY A 174 -21.01 -6.84 -37.58
C GLY A 174 -20.16 -7.62 -36.57
N MET A 175 -19.82 -7.03 -35.40
CA MET A 175 -19.11 -7.75 -34.33
C MET A 175 -19.92 -8.90 -33.71
N PHE A 176 -21.23 -8.94 -33.96
CA PHE A 176 -22.14 -9.94 -33.39
C PHE A 176 -23.08 -10.46 -34.47
N SER A 177 -23.39 -11.77 -34.44
CA SER A 177 -24.27 -12.43 -35.41
C SER A 177 -25.71 -11.92 -35.33
N SER A 178 -26.35 -11.79 -36.50
CA SER A 178 -27.64 -11.11 -36.72
C SER A 178 -28.86 -11.73 -36.03
N GLU A 179 -28.78 -12.91 -35.42
CA GLU A 179 -29.97 -13.64 -34.96
C GLU A 179 -30.55 -13.16 -33.61
N ASP A 180 -29.83 -12.33 -32.82
CA ASP A 180 -30.26 -11.90 -31.47
C ASP A 180 -30.16 -10.37 -31.20
N GLU A 181 -30.09 -9.55 -32.25
CA GLU A 181 -29.49 -8.21 -32.26
C GLU A 181 -29.96 -7.19 -31.19
N PRO A 182 -31.25 -6.91 -30.90
CA PRO A 182 -31.60 -5.82 -29.96
C PRO A 182 -31.38 -6.16 -28.48
N ARG A 183 -31.42 -7.45 -28.11
CA ARG A 183 -31.20 -7.90 -26.72
C ARG A 183 -29.70 -8.06 -26.41
N VAL A 184 -28.89 -8.30 -27.44
CA VAL A 184 -27.45 -8.50 -27.34
C VAL A 184 -26.71 -7.20 -27.02
N THR A 185 -27.07 -6.06 -27.62
CA THR A 185 -26.43 -4.76 -27.35
C THR A 185 -26.55 -4.34 -25.88
N LYS A 186 -27.76 -4.42 -25.32
CA LYS A 186 -28.00 -4.09 -23.90
C LYS A 186 -27.28 -5.05 -22.95
N LYS A 187 -27.22 -6.34 -23.31
CA LYS A 187 -26.50 -7.37 -22.56
C LYS A 187 -24.98 -7.18 -22.65
N LEU A 188 -24.45 -6.77 -23.80
CA LEU A 188 -23.04 -6.42 -24.01
C LEU A 188 -22.64 -5.19 -23.18
N CYS A 189 -23.44 -4.13 -23.22
CA CYS A 189 -23.21 -2.95 -22.36
C CYS A 189 -23.16 -3.33 -20.87
N SER A 190 -24.01 -4.27 -20.44
CA SER A 190 -23.99 -4.76 -19.04
C SER A 190 -22.82 -5.71 -18.72
N MET A 191 -22.28 -6.41 -19.72
CA MET A 191 -21.22 -7.41 -19.56
C MET A 191 -19.82 -6.78 -19.65
N TRP A 192 -19.64 -5.79 -20.53
CA TRP A 192 -18.32 -5.23 -20.82
C TRP A 192 -17.84 -4.21 -19.79
N GLY A 193 -18.76 -3.44 -19.20
CA GLY A 193 -18.43 -2.44 -18.19
C GLY A 193 -17.64 -3.03 -17.00
N PRO A 194 -18.12 -4.11 -16.36
CA PRO A 194 -17.42 -4.70 -15.20
C PRO A 194 -16.18 -5.53 -15.55
N ILE A 195 -16.13 -6.15 -16.74
CA ILE A 195 -15.13 -7.19 -17.06
C ILE A 195 -13.89 -6.62 -17.78
N TYR A 196 -14.05 -5.60 -18.64
CA TYR A 196 -12.96 -5.18 -19.55
C TYR A 196 -12.50 -3.73 -19.40
N GLN A 197 -12.89 -3.03 -18.32
CA GLN A 197 -12.42 -1.66 -18.04
C GLN A 197 -11.11 -1.63 -17.21
N MET A 198 -10.33 -2.71 -17.20
CA MET A 198 -8.99 -2.68 -16.63
C MET A 198 -8.09 -1.81 -17.52
N ASN A 199 -7.62 -0.68 -16.98
CA ASN A 199 -6.77 0.30 -17.68
C ASN A 199 -7.38 0.97 -18.93
N ALA A 200 -8.70 0.89 -19.10
CA ALA A 200 -9.43 1.54 -20.17
C ALA A 200 -10.71 2.18 -19.63
N SER A 201 -11.22 3.20 -20.30
CA SER A 201 -12.47 3.84 -19.91
C SER A 201 -13.22 4.32 -21.14
N PHE A 202 -14.37 3.71 -21.37
CA PHE A 202 -15.19 3.95 -22.55
C PHE A 202 -16.64 3.63 -22.21
N LYS A 203 -17.56 4.23 -22.97
CA LYS A 203 -18.97 3.91 -22.98
C LYS A 203 -19.37 3.36 -24.35
N LEU A 204 -20.47 2.63 -24.35
CA LEU A 204 -21.07 2.06 -25.55
C LEU A 204 -22.39 2.79 -25.80
N GLU A 205 -22.58 3.27 -27.03
CA GLU A 205 -23.84 3.86 -27.49
C GLU A 205 -24.40 3.03 -28.64
N ASP A 206 -25.70 2.69 -28.52
CA ASP A 206 -26.46 2.06 -29.59
C ASP A 206 -26.82 3.12 -30.64
N MET A 207 -26.54 2.83 -31.91
CA MET A 207 -26.81 3.72 -33.03
C MET A 207 -28.31 3.87 -33.35
N GLY A 208 -29.19 3.01 -32.81
CA GLY A 208 -30.64 3.17 -32.90
C GLY A 208 -31.23 3.21 -34.33
N ARG A 209 -30.42 3.02 -35.37
CA ARG A 209 -30.84 2.99 -36.78
C ARG A 209 -30.73 1.56 -37.29
N GLY A 210 -31.88 0.90 -37.35
CA GLY A 210 -32.22 -0.22 -38.24
C GLY A 210 -31.17 -1.28 -38.55
N TRP A 211 -31.48 -2.52 -38.17
CA TRP A 211 -31.08 -3.78 -38.84
C TRP A 211 -29.58 -4.10 -38.94
N SER A 212 -28.71 -3.34 -38.28
CA SER A 212 -27.32 -3.72 -38.10
C SER A 212 -26.94 -3.49 -36.66
N GLY A 213 -26.48 -4.52 -35.95
CA GLY A 213 -25.98 -4.47 -34.57
C GLY A 213 -24.70 -3.63 -34.40
N ALA A 214 -24.65 -2.44 -35.00
CA ALA A 214 -23.54 -1.50 -34.92
C ALA A 214 -23.50 -0.84 -33.54
N VAL A 215 -22.34 -0.93 -32.88
CA VAL A 215 -22.09 -0.30 -31.58
C VAL A 215 -21.07 0.81 -31.76
N THR A 216 -21.33 1.96 -31.14
CA THR A 216 -20.36 3.04 -31.07
C THR A 216 -19.62 2.95 -29.74
N ILE A 217 -18.30 2.81 -29.80
CA ILE A 217 -17.44 2.80 -28.62
C ILE A 217 -16.83 4.20 -28.50
N ILE A 218 -17.11 4.87 -27.38
CA ILE A 218 -16.65 6.23 -27.11
C ILE A 218 -15.75 6.19 -25.88
N LYS A 219 -14.48 6.54 -26.04
CA LYS A 219 -13.56 6.71 -24.91
C LYS A 219 -14.06 7.81 -24.00
N THR A 220 -13.95 7.61 -22.70
CA THR A 220 -14.28 8.62 -21.71
C THR A 220 -13.00 9.11 -21.04
N ARG A 221 -13.11 10.28 -20.41
CA ARG A 221 -12.03 10.89 -19.64
C ARG A 221 -11.95 10.35 -18.22
N GLU A 222 -12.88 9.50 -17.79
CA GLU A 222 -13.03 9.09 -16.39
C GLU A 222 -11.77 8.46 -15.81
N TRP A 223 -11.08 7.58 -16.57
CA TRP A 223 -9.78 7.04 -16.16
C TRP A 223 -8.76 8.14 -15.91
N TYR A 224 -8.66 9.12 -16.80
CA TYR A 224 -7.74 10.24 -16.62
C TYR A 224 -8.12 11.10 -15.41
N ASP A 225 -9.39 11.41 -15.22
CA ASP A 225 -9.85 12.24 -14.11
C ASP A 225 -9.68 11.56 -12.73
N GLN A 226 -9.88 10.23 -12.68
CA GLN A 226 -9.53 9.40 -11.52
C GLN A 226 -8.02 9.48 -11.22
N ARG A 227 -7.19 9.31 -12.25
CA ARG A 227 -5.73 9.44 -12.14
C ARG A 227 -5.26 10.84 -11.74
N GLN A 228 -5.93 11.90 -12.18
CA GLN A 228 -5.65 13.28 -11.74
C GLN A 228 -5.99 13.50 -10.27
N THR A 229 -6.99 12.79 -9.75
CA THR A 229 -7.31 12.81 -8.32
C THR A 229 -6.25 12.08 -7.50
N GLU A 230 -5.81 10.90 -7.95
CA GLU A 230 -4.66 10.19 -7.37
C GLU A 230 -3.39 11.03 -7.40
N LEU A 231 -3.11 11.70 -8.52
CA LEU A 231 -1.93 12.57 -8.69
C LEU A 231 -1.88 13.67 -7.62
N ARG A 232 -3.01 14.37 -7.38
CA ARG A 232 -3.09 15.41 -6.36
C ARG A 232 -2.81 14.87 -4.95
N TYR A 233 -3.31 13.67 -4.64
CA TYR A 233 -3.02 13.02 -3.37
C TYR A 233 -1.53 12.68 -3.24
N MET A 234 -0.94 12.07 -4.27
CA MET A 234 0.49 11.70 -4.27
C MET A 234 1.41 12.93 -4.17
N GLN A 235 1.09 14.03 -4.86
CA GLN A 235 1.84 15.28 -4.78
C GLN A 235 1.80 15.88 -3.37
N LYS A 236 0.63 15.85 -2.72
CA LYS A 236 0.49 16.29 -1.32
C LYS A 236 1.31 15.40 -0.38
N GLU A 237 1.17 14.08 -0.49
CA GLU A 237 1.92 13.11 0.32
C GLU A 237 3.44 13.33 0.17
N LEU A 238 3.94 13.47 -1.06
CA LEU A 238 5.36 13.72 -1.32
C LEU A 238 5.86 15.01 -0.66
N LYS A 239 5.05 16.08 -0.69
CA LYS A 239 5.39 17.35 -0.04
C LYS A 239 5.49 17.17 1.48
N ASP A 240 4.51 16.52 2.08
CA ASP A 240 4.46 16.31 3.53
C ASP A 240 5.63 15.42 4.00
N LEU A 241 5.98 14.37 3.25
CA LEU A 241 7.13 13.50 3.53
C LEU A 241 8.45 14.25 3.48
N ARG A 242 8.66 15.08 2.46
CA ARG A 242 9.89 15.88 2.32
C ARG A 242 10.05 16.86 3.48
N ALA A 243 8.97 17.48 3.93
CA ALA A 243 8.99 18.34 5.10
C ALA A 243 9.38 17.57 6.36
N ALA A 244 8.75 16.42 6.62
CA ALA A 244 9.04 15.57 7.78
C ALA A 244 10.50 15.08 7.80
N ILE A 245 11.05 14.69 6.64
CA ILE A 245 12.46 14.31 6.49
C ILE A 245 13.37 15.49 6.85
N ALA A 246 13.11 16.68 6.30
CA ALA A 246 13.93 17.86 6.54
C ALA A 246 13.92 18.26 8.02
N GLU A 247 12.74 18.32 8.65
CA GLU A 247 12.59 18.62 10.09
C GLU A 247 13.35 17.63 10.96
N THR A 248 13.25 16.34 10.64
CA THR A 248 13.94 15.28 11.40
C THR A 248 15.45 15.39 11.28
N LEU A 249 15.97 15.65 10.07
CA LEU A 249 17.40 15.83 9.85
C LEU A 249 17.95 17.08 10.56
N VAL A 250 17.21 18.19 10.55
CA VAL A 250 17.58 19.40 11.32
C VAL A 250 17.64 19.11 12.81
N SER A 251 16.67 18.36 13.35
CA SER A 251 16.65 17.94 14.76
C SER A 251 17.88 17.13 15.17
N ILE A 252 18.33 16.21 14.29
CA ILE A 252 19.53 15.38 14.50
C ILE A 252 20.79 16.28 14.48
N LEU A 253 20.92 17.14 13.47
CA LEU A 253 22.10 18.00 13.32
C LEU A 253 22.23 19.02 14.46
N HIS A 254 21.13 19.60 14.92
CA HIS A 254 21.14 20.56 16.03
C HIS A 254 21.63 19.91 17.33
N ARG A 255 21.16 18.70 17.64
CA ARG A 255 21.64 17.94 18.82
C ARG A 255 23.12 17.63 18.76
N ARG A 256 23.63 17.20 17.59
CA ARG A 256 25.06 16.90 17.43
C ARG A 256 25.94 18.12 17.68
N ARG A 257 25.50 19.32 17.27
CA ARG A 257 26.22 20.58 17.56
C ARG A 257 26.20 20.99 19.03
N LEU A 258 25.16 20.63 19.79
CA LEU A 258 25.10 20.92 21.22
C LEU A 258 25.94 19.92 22.06
N ALA A 259 26.26 18.76 21.51
CA ALA A 259 27.05 17.71 22.16
C ALA A 259 28.55 17.78 21.86
N SER A 260 28.97 18.63 20.92
CA SER A 260 30.37 18.89 20.53
C SER A 260 30.91 20.16 21.17
#